data_AF-X1NE87-F1
#
_entry.id   AF-X1NE87-F1
#
_cell.length_a   1.000
_cell.length_b   1.000
_cell.length_c   1.000
_cell.angle_alpha   90.00
_cell.angle_beta   90.00
_cell.angle_gamma   90.00
#
_symmetry.space_group_name_H-M   'P 1'
#
loop_
_entity.id
_entity.type
_entity.pdbx_description
1 polymer ?
#
loop_
_entity_poly.entity_id
_entity_poly.type
_entity_poly.pdbx_seq_one_letter_code
_entity_poly.pdbx_strand_id
1 'polypeptide(L)' 'LGVVITAGYILWMLQRVFYGPVLEQFNSVADADVLERVYIFTLIAVIMLVGIYPAILTDVIKTGVMPVIQLLGG' A
#
# COMPACT_ATOMS: atom_id res chain seq x y z
N LEU A 1 -4.32 16.66 9.33
CA LEU A 1 -5.73 16.31 9.02
C LEU A 1 -5.84 15.19 7.98
N GLY A 2 -5.18 15.30 6.81
CA GLY A 2 -5.25 14.27 5.75
C GLY A 2 -4.99 12.84 6.23
N VAL A 3 -3.85 12.60 6.90
CA VAL A 3 -3.48 11.27 7.42
C VAL A 3 -4.53 10.69 8.38
N VAL A 4 -5.14 11.54 9.22
CA VAL A 4 -6.16 11.10 10.20
C VAL A 4 -7.42 10.64 9.50
N ILE A 5 -7.88 11.38 8.49
CA ILE A 5 -9.06 11.01 7.70
C ILE A 5 -8.79 9.73 6.91
N THR A 6 -7.62 9.62 6.28
CA THR A 6 -7.23 8.41 5.53
C THR A 6 -7.18 7.18 6.44
N ALA A 7 -6.52 7.27 7.59
CA ALA A 7 -6.44 6.18 8.55
C ALA A 7 -7.84 5.80 9.08
N GLY A 8 -8.66 6.79 9.44
CA GLY A 8 -10.04 6.56 9.88
C GLY A 8 -10.88 5.83 8.83
N TYR A 9 -10.78 6.22 7.55
CA TYR A 9 -11.52 5.58 6.47
C TYR A 9 -11.06 4.14 6.21
N ILE A 10 -9.74 3.88 6.21
CA ILE A 10 -9.19 2.53 6.03
C ILE A 10 -9.64 1.61 7.18
N LEU A 11 -9.55 2.08 8.43
CA LEU A 11 -9.97 1.29 9.59
C LEU A 11 -11.48 1.01 9.57
N TRP A 12 -12.30 2.00 9.24
CA TRP A 12 -13.74 1.83 9.09
C TRP A 12 -14.10 0.83 7.97
N MET A 13 -13.39 0.89 6.84
CA MET A 13 -13.55 -0.07 5.75
C MET A 13 -13.17 -1.50 6.17
N LEU A 14 -12.03 -1.68 6.83
CA LEU A 14 -11.60 -3.00 7.33
C LEU A 14 -12.62 -3.58 8.33
N GLN A 15 -13.13 -2.76 9.25
CA GLN A 15 -14.19 -3.17 10.17
C GLN A 15 -15.42 -3.69 9.41
N ARG A 16 -15.86 -2.96 8.38
CA ARG A 16 -17.05 -3.32 7.61
C ARG A 16 -16.86 -4.58 6.77
N VAL A 17 -15.69 -4.76 6.16
CA VAL A 17 -15.42 -5.87 5.23
C VAL A 17 -15.10 -7.18 5.95
N PHE A 18 -14.26 -7.15 6.99
CA PHE A 18 -13.79 -8.36 7.66
C PHE A 18 -14.58 -8.72 8.92
N TYR A 19 -15.13 -7.73 9.61
CA TYR A 19 -15.80 -7.92 10.91
C TYR A 19 -17.31 -7.64 10.86
N GLY A 20 -17.85 -7.36 9.68
CA GLY A 20 -19.29 -7.25 9.44
C GLY A 20 -19.97 -8.61 9.26
N PRO A 21 -21.31 -8.63 9.13
CA PRO A 21 -22.03 -9.85 8.79
C PRO A 21 -21.64 -10.36 7.39
N VAL A 22 -21.46 -11.67 7.26
CA VAL A 22 -21.16 -12.31 5.97
C VAL A 22 -22.35 -12.14 5.03
N LEU A 23 -22.06 -11.70 3.81
CA LEU A 23 -23.08 -11.57 2.77
C LEU A 23 -23.26 -12.92 2.08
N GLU A 24 -24.48 -13.45 2.07
CA GLU A 24 -24.79 -14.80 1.55
C GLU A 24 -24.34 -15.01 0.10
N GLN A 25 -24.32 -13.94 -0.70
CA GLN A 25 -23.86 -13.94 -2.09
C GLN A 25 -22.39 -14.37 -2.28
N PHE A 26 -21.56 -14.30 -1.23
CA PHE A 26 -20.14 -14.64 -1.30
C PHE A 26 -19.81 -16.02 -0.72
N ASN A 27 -20.80 -16.78 -0.23
CA ASN A 27 -20.57 -18.09 0.39
C ASN A 27 -20.03 -19.16 -0.57
N SER A 28 -20.19 -18.97 -1.88
CA SER A 28 -19.68 -19.90 -2.91
C SER A 28 -18.33 -19.48 -3.50
N VAL A 29 -17.74 -18.38 -3.03
CA VAL A 29 -16.44 -17.90 -3.51
C VAL A 29 -15.35 -18.81 -2.95
N ALA A 30 -14.46 -19.29 -3.82
CA ALA A 30 -13.33 -20.10 -3.41
C ALA A 30 -12.26 -19.25 -2.71
N ASP A 31 -11.47 -19.89 -1.84
CA ASP A 31 -10.30 -19.27 -1.23
C ASP A 31 -9.22 -18.94 -2.28
N ALA A 32 -8.32 -18.04 -1.89
CA ALA A 32 -7.26 -17.57 -2.78
C ALA A 32 -6.36 -18.71 -3.26
N ASP A 33 -6.22 -18.82 -4.59
CA ASP A 33 -5.37 -19.83 -5.22
C ASP A 33 -3.87 -19.50 -5.02
N VAL A 34 -3.00 -20.46 -5.31
CA VAL A 34 -1.55 -20.33 -5.14
C VAL A 34 -1.00 -19.13 -5.93
N LEU A 35 -1.49 -18.91 -7.14
CA LEU A 35 -1.05 -17.77 -7.96
C LEU A 35 -1.44 -16.42 -7.34
N GLU A 36 -2.67 -16.30 -6.85
CA GLU A 36 -3.17 -15.08 -6.19
C GLU A 36 -2.35 -14.78 -4.92
N ARG A 37 -2.04 -15.83 -4.15
CA ARG A 37 -1.19 -15.74 -2.97
C ARG A 37 0.21 -15.25 -3.32
N VAL A 38 0.85 -15.76 -4.38
CA VAL A 38 2.18 -15.32 -4.81
C VAL A 38 2.20 -13.82 -5.14
N TYR A 39 1.18 -13.30 -5.81
CA TYR A 39 1.09 -11.86 -6.10
C TYR A 39 0.96 -11.03 -4.83
N ILE A 40 0.10 -11.44 -3.89
CA ILE A 40 -0.07 -10.76 -2.60
C ILE A 40 1.26 -10.75 -1.81
N PHE A 41 1.94 -11.89 -1.72
CA PHE A 41 3.23 -11.97 -1.01
C PHE A 41 4.31 -11.12 -1.69
N THR A 42 4.35 -11.08 -3.02
CA THR A 42 5.31 -10.25 -3.75
C THR A 42 5.10 -8.76 -3.44
N LEU A 43 3.84 -8.31 -3.43
CA LEU A 43 3.51 -6.92 -3.07
C LEU A 43 3.89 -6.60 -1.62
N ILE A 44 3.58 -7.49 -0.68
CA ILE A 44 3.97 -7.32 0.73
C ILE A 44 5.50 -7.23 0.84
N ALA A 45 6.24 -8.09 0.15
CA ALA A 45 7.70 -8.08 0.18
C ALA A 45 8.27 -6.74 -0.32
N VAL A 46 7.72 -6.17 -1.40
CA VAL A 46 8.14 -4.86 -1.91
C VAL A 46 7.80 -3.74 -0.92
N ILE A 47 6.60 -3.74 -0.34
CA ILE A 47 6.20 -2.75 0.68
C ILE A 47 7.14 -2.80 1.88
N MET A 48 7.45 -4.00 2.36
CA MET A 48 8.36 -4.21 3.49
C MET A 48 9.79 -3.78 3.14
N LEU A 49 10.29 -4.14 1.95
CA LEU A 49 11.61 -3.75 1.47
C LEU A 49 11.78 -2.23 1.44
N VAL A 50 10.83 -1.51 0.84
CA VAL A 50 10.88 -0.04 0.75
C VAL A 50 10.66 0.60 2.13
N GLY A 51 9.77 0.02 2.95
CA GLY A 51 9.49 0.51 4.30
C GLY A 51 10.69 0.37 5.26
N ILE A 52 11.44 -0.74 5.16
CA ILE A 52 12.62 -1.00 5.98
C ILE A 52 13.86 -0.26 5.43
N TYR A 53 14.06 -0.28 4.11
CA TYR A 53 15.23 0.32 3.46
C TYR A 53 14.81 1.32 2.36
N PRO A 54 14.38 2.53 2.75
CA PRO A 54 13.84 3.52 1.82
C PRO A 54 14.88 4.14 0.89
N ALA A 55 16.19 3.96 1.16
CA ALA A 55 17.28 4.48 0.33
C ALA A 55 17.17 3.99 -1.13
N ILE A 56 16.68 2.77 -1.35
CA ILE A 56 16.45 2.20 -2.70
C ILE A 56 15.62 3.12 -3.58
N LEU A 57 14.58 3.76 -3.02
CA LEU A 57 13.72 4.65 -3.77
C LEU A 57 14.12 6.12 -3.60
N THR A 58 14.43 6.52 -2.36
CA THR A 58 14.70 7.93 -2.05
C THR A 58 15.96 8.47 -2.72
N ASP A 59 17.00 7.67 -2.93
CA ASP A 59 18.21 8.14 -3.59
C ASP A 59 17.99 8.41 -5.08
N VAL A 60 17.20 7.56 -5.75
CA VAL A 60 16.76 7.78 -7.15
C VAL A 60 15.95 9.09 -7.25
N ILE A 61 15.02 9.30 -6.31
CA ILE A 61 14.23 10.54 -6.26
C ILE A 61 15.14 11.76 -6.03
N LYS A 62 16.09 11.70 -5.10
CA LYS A 62 17.04 12.80 -4.85
C LYS A 62 17.81 13.15 -6.11
N THR A 63 18.36 12.16 -6.83
CA THR A 63 19.08 12.40 -8.08
C THR A 63 18.20 13.04 -9.15
N GLY A 64 16.95 12.63 -9.27
CA GLY A 64 16.00 13.22 -10.21
C GLY A 64 15.56 14.65 -9.85
N VAL A 65 15.44 14.97 -8.56
CA VAL A 65 14.89 16.25 -8.08
C VAL A 65 15.98 17.32 -7.89
N MET A 66 17.24 16.94 -7.68
CA MET A 66 18.37 17.89 -7.52
C MET A 66 18.44 18.98 -8.62
N PRO A 67 18.33 18.66 -9.92
CA PRO A 67 18.35 19.68 -10.98
C PRO A 67 17.15 20.64 -10.89
N VAL A 68 15.97 20.14 -10.52
CA VAL A 68 14.75 20.95 -10.37
C VAL A 68 14.91 21.94 -9.22
N ILE A 69 15.48 21.49 -8.10
CA ILE A 69 15.77 22.35 -6.95
C ILE A 69 16.80 23.42 -7.33
N GLN A 70 17.85 23.08 -8.09
CA GLN A 70 18.86 24.06 -8.52
C GLN A 70 18.30 25.11 -9.49
N LEU A 71 17.34 24.72 -10.35
CA LEU A 71 16.68 25.65 -11.28
C LEU A 71 15.70 26.59 -10.58
N LEU A 72 15.03 26.13 -9.51
CA LEU A 72 14.05 26.92 -8.76
C LEU A 72 14.64 27.68 -7.58
N GLY A 73 15.76 27.21 -7.04
CA GLY A 73 16.39 27.67 -5.81
C GLY A 73 17.66 28.49 -6.04
N GLY A 74 17.65 29.38 -7.05
CA GLY A 74 18.61 30.48 -7.10
C GLY A 74 18.60 31.29 -5.80
#